data_AF-A0A1F3NYD2-F1
#
_entry.id   AF-A0A1F3NYD2-F1
#
_cell.length_a   1.000
_cell.length_b   1.000
_cell.length_c   1.000
_cell.angle_alpha   90.00
_cell.angle_beta   90.00
_cell.angle_gamma   90.00
#
_symmetry.space_group_name_H-M   'P 1'
#
loop_
_entity.id
_entity.type
_entity.pdbx_description
1 polymer ?
#
loop_
_entity_poly.entity_id
_entity_poly.type
_entity_poly.pdbx_seq_one_letter_code
_entity_poly.pdbx_strand_id
1 'polypeptide(L)'
;MRTKAFLILFFFPEFFLSLNSYATVYKVTVWLNAFDQNEKTGYNFVTEFAGLVYSELTKGHLILWDTYKRENRLDAAAVSSLEKSSGVSFLHIQNLYIYEYWNVKRSKTKIQPYGFVFTTRGKGDKEVSFGFLEYKDIKKYLNSYMQTNANGPMSISFLQALNVKEYTFNLIQVNNEKITDKSRSDFILQSAFAGKYKPKVEIDARKLILYKIVDDYQPGQKQSTKTLLLSQISRYFKEDPNLIFSYADTFRLNQVLLNNFKINELIVAEILDHNRQYLINEPVSIIFNSGGYYSSPISFEIFKKLPITVNLRDASEILKEKSFDFTLFRINSQEIKPEESSFYISALKTFHWNELTTLVYKMKEQGK
;
A
#
# COMPACT_ATOMS: atom_id res chain seq x y z
N MET A 1 18.02 -41.36 -0.40
CA MET A 1 19.22 -40.64 -0.88
C MET A 1 19.14 -39.21 -0.39
N ARG A 2 20.10 -38.73 0.42
CA ARG A 2 20.06 -37.43 1.10
C ARG A 2 20.32 -36.30 0.10
N THR A 3 19.30 -35.50 -0.20
CA THR A 3 19.38 -34.30 -1.05
C THR A 3 20.03 -33.17 -0.25
N LYS A 4 21.23 -32.74 -0.65
CA LYS A 4 21.90 -31.58 -0.06
C LYS A 4 21.32 -30.31 -0.68
N ALA A 5 20.66 -29.50 0.14
CA ALA A 5 20.32 -28.12 -0.21
C ALA A 5 21.62 -27.32 -0.39
N PHE A 6 21.87 -26.80 -1.59
CA PHE A 6 22.96 -25.88 -1.85
C PHE A 6 22.52 -24.47 -1.42
N LEU A 7 22.80 -24.10 -0.17
CA LEU A 7 22.81 -22.69 0.24
C LEU A 7 24.08 -22.05 -0.35
N ILE A 8 23.90 -21.07 -1.24
CA ILE A 8 25.00 -20.27 -1.77
C ILE A 8 25.56 -19.39 -0.64
N LEU A 9 26.83 -19.64 -0.28
CA LEU A 9 27.60 -18.90 0.72
C LEU A 9 28.34 -17.77 0.02
N PHE A 10 28.02 -16.51 0.32
CA PHE A 10 28.65 -15.35 -0.33
C PHE A 10 29.81 -14.79 0.51
N PHE A 11 30.97 -14.63 -0.13
CA PHE A 11 32.22 -14.14 0.45
C PHE A 11 32.37 -12.64 0.20
N PHE A 12 32.32 -11.80 1.23
CA PHE A 12 32.43 -10.34 1.08
C PHE A 12 33.89 -9.85 1.13
N PRO A 13 34.33 -8.95 0.22
CA PRO A 13 35.63 -8.30 0.34
C PRO A 13 35.67 -7.37 1.57
N GLU A 14 36.82 -7.34 2.25
CA GLU A 14 37.07 -6.51 3.42
C GLU A 14 37.40 -5.08 2.99
N PHE A 15 36.59 -4.11 3.42
CA PHE A 15 36.92 -2.70 3.33
C PHE A 15 37.13 -2.21 4.76
N PHE A 16 38.39 -2.01 5.14
CA PHE A 16 38.77 -1.47 6.44
C PHE A 16 38.45 0.03 6.48
N LEU A 17 37.63 0.44 7.45
CA LEU A 17 37.59 1.82 7.94
C LEU A 17 37.98 1.78 9.41
N SER A 18 39.07 2.47 9.74
CA SER A 18 39.66 2.52 11.07
C SER A 18 39.09 3.66 11.92
N LEU A 19 38.91 3.29 13.20
CA LEU A 19 39.01 4.06 14.45
C LEU A 19 37.86 4.95 14.98
N ASN A 20 37.55 4.65 16.24
CA ASN A 20 36.90 5.43 17.31
C ASN A 20 35.36 5.55 17.35
N SER A 21 34.71 4.43 17.65
CA SER A 21 33.86 4.25 18.85
C SER A 21 33.69 2.74 19.08
N TYR A 22 33.31 2.28 20.28
CA TYR A 22 32.95 0.88 20.59
C TYR A 22 31.70 0.41 19.82
N ALA A 23 31.73 0.56 18.50
CA ALA A 23 30.69 0.26 17.56
C ALA A 23 31.05 -1.06 16.89
N THR A 24 30.30 -2.10 17.20
CA THR A 24 30.42 -3.34 16.43
C THR A 24 29.64 -3.15 15.14
N VAL A 25 30.32 -3.29 14.00
CA VAL A 25 29.70 -3.28 12.69
C VAL A 25 29.47 -4.71 12.26
N TYR A 26 28.21 -5.09 12.07
CA TYR A 26 27.82 -6.39 11.56
C TYR A 26 27.45 -6.29 10.08
N LYS A 27 27.96 -7.21 9.26
CA LYS A 27 27.45 -7.49 7.91
C LYS A 27 26.30 -8.48 8.06
N VAL A 28 25.10 -8.06 7.74
CA VAL A 28 23.87 -8.83 8.01
C VAL A 28 23.16 -9.14 6.70
N THR A 29 22.58 -10.34 6.62
CA THR A 29 21.59 -10.66 5.60
C THR A 29 20.30 -11.03 6.30
N VAL A 30 19.25 -10.27 6.00
CA VAL A 30 17.88 -10.62 6.41
C VAL A 30 17.13 -11.16 5.21
N TRP A 31 16.24 -12.11 5.48
CA TRP A 31 15.39 -12.76 4.50
C TRP A 31 13.94 -12.44 4.81
N LEU A 32 13.21 -11.99 3.81
CA LEU A 32 11.79 -11.78 3.84
C LEU A 32 11.14 -12.76 2.86
N ASN A 33 10.01 -13.33 3.25
CA ASN A 33 9.18 -14.15 2.38
C ASN A 33 7.84 -13.46 2.16
N ALA A 34 7.36 -13.43 0.91
CA ALA A 34 6.11 -12.80 0.53
C ALA A 34 4.90 -13.40 1.26
N PHE A 35 4.91 -14.69 1.57
CA PHE A 35 3.81 -15.38 2.25
C PHE A 35 3.83 -15.19 3.78
N ASP A 36 4.97 -14.81 4.35
CA ASP A 36 5.14 -14.60 5.80
C ASP A 36 4.87 -13.14 6.22
N GLN A 37 4.55 -12.25 5.27
CA GLN A 37 4.33 -10.85 5.57
C GLN A 37 3.05 -10.66 6.39
N ASN A 38 3.19 -9.95 7.51
CA ASN A 38 2.11 -9.75 8.46
C ASN A 38 1.03 -8.80 7.89
N GLU A 39 -0.24 -9.20 7.98
CA GLU A 39 -1.36 -8.34 7.59
C GLU A 39 -1.49 -7.07 8.45
N LYS A 40 -0.94 -7.04 9.67
CA LYS A 40 -1.04 -5.91 10.60
C LYS A 40 -0.36 -4.63 10.11
N THR A 41 0.74 -4.75 9.38
CA THR A 41 1.39 -3.57 8.76
C THR A 41 0.58 -3.04 7.58
N GLY A 42 -0.26 -3.92 7.03
CA GLY A 42 -1.12 -3.66 5.90
C GLY A 42 -0.41 -3.54 4.55
N TYR A 43 0.83 -3.99 4.44
CA TYR A 43 1.55 -4.06 3.18
C TYR A 43 2.44 -5.30 3.11
N ASN A 44 2.64 -5.80 1.90
CA ASN A 44 3.59 -6.87 1.62
C ASN A 44 4.87 -6.25 1.04
N PHE A 45 5.90 -6.06 1.88
CA PHE A 45 7.12 -5.38 1.45
C PHE A 45 7.80 -6.10 0.28
N VAL A 46 7.77 -7.43 0.25
CA VAL A 46 8.41 -8.24 -0.81
C VAL A 46 7.75 -7.98 -2.16
N THR A 47 6.43 -8.12 -2.23
CA THR A 47 5.66 -7.95 -3.47
C THR A 47 5.68 -6.51 -3.96
N GLU A 48 5.43 -5.55 -3.06
CA GLU A 48 5.43 -4.12 -3.42
C GLU A 48 6.81 -3.68 -3.92
N PHE A 49 7.89 -4.14 -3.27
CA PHE A 49 9.24 -3.74 -3.63
C PHE A 49 9.67 -4.36 -4.97
N ALA A 50 9.26 -5.59 -5.26
CA ALA A 50 9.43 -6.18 -6.59
C ALA A 50 8.72 -5.36 -7.67
N GLY A 51 7.49 -4.91 -7.39
CA GLY A 51 6.72 -4.04 -8.29
C GLY A 51 7.45 -2.73 -8.61
N LEU A 52 7.98 -2.05 -7.58
CA LEU A 52 8.78 -0.83 -7.77
C LEU A 52 10.00 -1.11 -8.66
N VAL A 53 10.77 -2.13 -8.32
CA VAL A 53 12.01 -2.46 -9.04
C VAL A 53 11.73 -2.82 -10.50
N TYR A 54 10.70 -3.63 -10.76
CA TYR A 54 10.33 -4.02 -12.12
C TYR A 54 9.84 -2.82 -12.95
N SER A 55 9.05 -1.92 -12.35
CA SER A 55 8.59 -0.69 -13.01
C SER A 55 9.76 0.20 -13.43
N GLU A 56 10.75 0.39 -12.57
CA GLU A 56 11.92 1.22 -12.88
C GLU A 56 12.92 0.50 -13.81
N LEU A 57 13.02 -0.82 -13.75
CA LEU A 57 13.81 -1.64 -14.66
C LEU A 57 13.24 -1.59 -16.10
N THR A 58 11.92 -1.71 -16.25
CA THR A 58 11.25 -1.64 -17.56
C THR A 58 11.32 -0.24 -18.19
N LYS A 59 11.37 0.82 -17.37
CA LYS A 59 11.67 2.20 -17.84
C LYS A 59 13.15 2.43 -18.21
N GLY A 60 14.02 1.44 -18.00
CA GLY A 60 15.46 1.55 -18.25
C GLY A 60 16.20 2.39 -17.19
N HIS A 61 15.55 2.71 -16.08
CA HIS A 61 16.12 3.51 -14.99
C HIS A 61 16.98 2.69 -14.02
N LEU A 62 16.74 1.38 -13.94
CA LEU A 62 17.45 0.45 -13.09
C LEU A 62 18.01 -0.72 -13.90
N ILE A 63 19.02 -1.34 -13.32
CA ILE A 63 19.62 -2.58 -13.79
C ILE A 63 19.76 -3.53 -12.61
N LEU A 64 19.74 -4.82 -12.89
CA LEU A 64 20.16 -5.84 -11.93
C LEU A 64 21.55 -6.35 -12.34
N TRP A 65 22.17 -7.05 -11.41
CA TRP A 65 23.42 -7.74 -11.63
C TRP A 65 23.21 -9.23 -11.40
N ASP A 66 23.92 -10.09 -12.13
CA ASP A 66 23.87 -11.53 -11.91
C ASP A 66 24.23 -11.94 -10.47
N THR A 67 25.21 -11.23 -9.89
CA THR A 67 25.69 -11.44 -8.53
C THR A 67 26.13 -10.11 -7.90
N TYR A 68 26.43 -10.14 -6.60
CA TYR A 68 27.02 -8.99 -5.89
C TYR A 68 28.40 -8.58 -6.44
N LYS A 69 29.08 -9.45 -7.19
CA LYS A 69 30.36 -9.12 -7.86
C LYS A 69 30.17 -8.20 -9.06
N ARG A 70 28.95 -8.16 -9.62
CA ARG A 70 28.56 -7.27 -10.73
C ARG A 70 29.36 -7.54 -11.99
N GLU A 71 29.51 -8.81 -12.31
CA GLU A 71 30.24 -9.25 -13.51
C GLU A 71 29.35 -9.11 -14.75
N ASN A 72 28.05 -9.43 -14.62
CA ASN A 72 27.11 -9.36 -15.73
C ASN A 72 25.90 -8.47 -15.39
N ARG A 73 25.62 -7.51 -16.26
CA ARG A 73 24.47 -6.62 -16.18
C ARG A 73 23.23 -7.32 -16.73
N LEU A 74 22.12 -7.18 -16.01
CA LEU A 74 20.80 -7.69 -16.38
C LEU A 74 19.84 -6.50 -16.55
N ASP A 75 19.47 -6.21 -17.78
CA ASP A 75 18.46 -5.20 -18.13
C ASP A 75 17.05 -5.82 -18.23
N ALA A 76 16.06 -5.03 -18.66
CA ALA A 76 14.69 -5.49 -18.84
C ALA A 76 14.55 -6.68 -19.81
N ALA A 77 15.34 -6.70 -20.89
CA ALA A 77 15.30 -7.79 -21.86
C ALA A 77 15.89 -9.07 -21.27
N ALA A 78 16.98 -8.96 -20.51
CA ALA A 78 17.59 -10.09 -19.81
C ALA A 78 16.65 -10.67 -18.75
N VAL A 79 16.02 -9.83 -17.92
CA VAL A 79 15.03 -10.26 -16.91
C VAL A 79 13.83 -10.94 -17.60
N SER A 80 13.27 -10.36 -18.66
CA SER A 80 12.16 -10.97 -19.41
C SER A 80 12.53 -12.33 -20.02
N SER A 81 13.77 -12.48 -20.49
CA SER A 81 14.26 -13.76 -21.01
C SER A 81 14.41 -14.81 -19.90
N LEU A 82 14.84 -14.39 -18.71
CA LEU A 82 14.88 -15.24 -17.53
C LEU A 82 13.46 -15.67 -17.11
N GLU A 83 12.48 -14.76 -17.11
CA GLU A 83 11.08 -15.08 -16.81
C GLU A 83 10.52 -16.14 -17.78
N LYS A 84 10.76 -15.96 -19.09
CA LYS A 84 10.33 -16.91 -20.12
C LYS A 84 10.96 -18.29 -19.98
N SER A 85 12.27 -18.35 -19.72
CA SER A 85 13.00 -19.62 -19.63
C SER A 85 12.72 -20.38 -18.34
N SER A 86 12.55 -19.67 -17.23
CA SER A 86 12.28 -20.27 -15.92
C SER A 86 10.79 -20.57 -15.67
N GLY A 87 9.89 -19.90 -16.40
CA GLY A 87 8.44 -20.03 -16.25
C GLY A 87 7.90 -19.34 -14.99
N VAL A 88 8.66 -18.40 -14.41
CA VAL A 88 8.28 -17.62 -13.24
C VAL A 88 8.43 -16.13 -13.53
N SER A 89 7.65 -15.30 -12.84
CA SER A 89 7.59 -13.86 -13.04
C SER A 89 8.33 -13.12 -11.91
N PHE A 90 9.09 -12.08 -12.25
CA PHE A 90 9.76 -11.21 -11.29
C PHE A 90 8.77 -10.54 -10.33
N LEU A 91 7.61 -10.12 -10.84
CA LEU A 91 6.53 -9.57 -10.01
C LEU A 91 5.96 -10.55 -8.98
N HIS A 92 6.24 -11.85 -9.13
CA HIS A 92 5.77 -12.93 -8.26
C HIS A 92 6.93 -13.60 -7.52
N ILE A 93 7.96 -12.83 -7.17
CA ILE A 93 9.03 -13.34 -6.31
C ILE A 93 8.46 -13.78 -4.95
N GLN A 94 9.10 -14.79 -4.38
CA GLN A 94 8.71 -15.30 -3.07
C GLN A 94 9.66 -14.80 -1.99
N ASN A 95 10.94 -14.59 -2.32
CA ASN A 95 11.98 -14.26 -1.37
C ASN A 95 12.68 -12.97 -1.75
N LEU A 96 12.88 -12.12 -0.75
CA LEU A 96 13.73 -10.94 -0.83
C LEU A 96 14.82 -11.06 0.23
N TYR A 97 16.07 -11.03 -0.20
CA TYR A 97 17.22 -10.93 0.68
C TYR A 97 17.68 -9.48 0.72
N ILE A 98 17.82 -8.92 1.92
CA ILE A 98 18.33 -7.57 2.14
C ILE A 98 19.69 -7.68 2.82
N TYR A 99 20.71 -7.16 2.16
CA TYR A 99 22.05 -7.06 2.71
C TYR A 99 22.19 -5.74 3.44
N GLU A 100 22.66 -5.77 4.68
CA GLU A 100 22.67 -4.62 5.58
C GLU A 100 23.97 -4.51 6.37
N TYR A 101 24.32 -3.28 6.75
CA TYR A 101 25.34 -2.99 7.76
C TYR A 101 24.66 -2.51 9.03
N TRP A 102 24.90 -3.18 10.14
CA TRP A 102 24.38 -2.78 11.45
C TRP A 102 25.51 -2.24 12.29
N ASN A 103 25.49 -0.94 12.55
CA ASN A 103 26.40 -0.27 13.48
C ASN A 103 25.73 -0.23 14.86
N VAL A 104 26.09 -1.18 15.71
CA VAL A 104 25.50 -1.36 17.05
C VAL A 104 26.42 -0.71 18.09
N LYS A 105 25.92 0.33 18.75
CA LYS A 105 26.55 0.97 19.91
C LYS A 105 25.74 0.67 21.16
N ARG A 106 26.32 0.95 22.34
CA ARG A 106 25.64 0.75 23.64
C ARG A 106 24.25 1.41 23.71
N SER A 107 24.10 2.62 23.17
CA SER A 107 22.87 3.42 23.27
C SER A 107 22.04 3.51 21.99
N LYS A 108 22.61 3.13 20.83
CA LYS A 108 21.97 3.35 19.54
C LYS A 108 22.45 2.35 18.50
N THR A 109 21.52 1.88 17.68
CA THR A 109 21.81 1.08 16.49
C THR A 109 21.47 1.89 15.25
N LYS A 110 22.36 1.85 14.25
CA LYS A 110 22.08 2.34 12.90
C LYS A 110 22.11 1.15 11.94
N ILE A 111 21.13 1.09 11.06
CA ILE A 111 21.04 0.07 10.02
C ILE A 111 21.13 0.78 8.67
N GLN A 112 21.93 0.23 7.77
CA GLN A 112 22.08 0.75 6.41
C GLN A 112 21.97 -0.40 5.40
N PRO A 113 20.96 -0.41 4.53
CA PRO A 113 20.90 -1.35 3.43
C PRO A 113 22.07 -1.12 2.46
N TYR A 114 22.58 -2.22 1.93
CA TYR A 114 23.65 -2.29 0.94
C TYR A 114 23.12 -2.74 -0.42
N GLY A 115 22.22 -3.72 -0.42
CA GLY A 115 21.61 -4.20 -1.65
C GLY A 115 20.57 -5.28 -1.39
N PHE A 116 20.01 -5.78 -2.49
CA PHE A 116 18.84 -6.65 -2.49
C PHE A 116 19.04 -7.79 -3.47
N VAL A 117 18.55 -8.99 -3.15
CA VAL A 117 18.46 -10.12 -4.10
C VAL A 117 17.03 -10.65 -4.12
N PHE A 118 16.53 -10.89 -5.32
CA PHE A 118 15.16 -11.34 -5.57
C PHE A 118 15.18 -12.79 -6.05
N THR A 119 14.51 -13.68 -5.33
CA THR A 119 14.45 -15.09 -5.71
C THR A 119 13.04 -15.67 -5.61
N THR A 120 12.80 -16.74 -6.36
CA THR A 120 11.57 -17.51 -6.32
C THR A 120 11.86 -18.98 -6.61
N ARG A 121 10.85 -19.84 -6.45
CA ARG A 121 10.95 -21.25 -6.85
C ARG A 121 10.29 -21.48 -8.19
N GLY A 122 11.06 -22.01 -9.14
CA GLY A 122 10.60 -22.39 -10.48
C GLY A 122 10.14 -23.83 -10.56
N LYS A 123 9.97 -24.33 -11.80
CA LYS A 123 9.58 -25.72 -12.06
C LYS A 123 10.58 -26.70 -11.44
N GLY A 124 10.05 -27.71 -10.75
CA GLY A 124 10.87 -28.74 -10.08
C GLY A 124 11.58 -28.24 -8.82
N ASP A 125 11.03 -27.22 -8.15
CA ASP A 125 11.53 -26.67 -6.87
C ASP A 125 12.94 -26.04 -6.95
N LYS A 126 13.41 -25.74 -8.17
CA LYS A 126 14.69 -25.07 -8.38
C LYS A 126 14.57 -23.59 -8.07
N GLU A 127 15.51 -23.06 -7.29
CA GLU A 127 15.59 -21.62 -7.03
C GLU A 127 15.99 -20.87 -8.30
N VAL A 128 15.24 -19.82 -8.59
CA VAL A 128 15.50 -18.87 -9.68
C VAL A 128 15.86 -17.54 -9.02
N SER A 129 17.08 -17.07 -9.26
CA SER A 129 17.55 -15.75 -8.82
C SER A 129 17.45 -14.77 -9.98
N PHE A 130 16.75 -13.66 -9.77
CA PHE A 130 16.64 -12.60 -10.77
C PHE A 130 17.78 -11.60 -10.73
N GLY A 131 18.63 -11.66 -9.70
CA GLY A 131 19.84 -10.85 -9.58
C GLY A 131 19.88 -9.95 -8.35
N PHE A 132 20.96 -9.19 -8.29
CA PHE A 132 21.33 -8.26 -7.23
C PHE A 132 21.08 -6.80 -7.65
N LEU A 133 20.51 -6.02 -6.74
CA LEU A 133 20.30 -4.58 -6.88
C LEU A 133 21.07 -3.83 -5.80
N GLU A 134 21.90 -2.87 -6.18
CA GLU A 134 22.58 -2.01 -5.20
C GLU A 134 21.60 -1.00 -4.60
N TYR A 135 21.71 -0.79 -3.28
CA TYR A 135 20.89 0.19 -2.59
C TYR A 135 21.05 1.61 -3.17
N LYS A 136 22.27 1.97 -3.58
CA LYS A 136 22.57 3.31 -4.13
C LYS A 136 21.77 3.60 -5.40
N ASP A 137 21.49 2.58 -6.20
CA ASP A 137 20.83 2.72 -7.51
C ASP A 137 19.32 2.90 -7.34
N ILE A 138 18.73 2.20 -6.36
CA ILE A 138 17.30 2.28 -6.05
C ILE A 138 16.95 3.43 -5.10
N LYS A 139 17.90 3.96 -4.33
CA LYS A 139 17.67 4.91 -3.23
C LYS A 139 16.74 6.07 -3.58
N LYS A 140 16.90 6.67 -4.76
CA LYS A 140 16.09 7.83 -5.21
C LYS A 140 14.60 7.49 -5.43
N TYR A 141 14.28 6.21 -5.66
CA TYR A 141 12.93 5.73 -5.89
C TYR A 141 12.21 5.29 -4.62
N LEU A 142 12.94 5.13 -3.50
CA LEU A 142 12.38 4.61 -2.25
C LEU A 142 11.41 5.58 -1.55
N ASN A 143 11.34 6.84 -1.98
CA ASN A 143 10.32 7.79 -1.51
C ASN A 143 8.94 7.56 -2.14
N SER A 144 8.84 6.68 -3.15
CA SER A 144 7.54 6.26 -3.68
C SER A 144 6.73 5.49 -2.63
N TYR A 145 5.42 5.57 -2.73
CA TYR A 145 4.48 4.97 -1.78
C TYR A 145 4.11 3.54 -2.19
N MET A 146 4.01 2.67 -1.19
CA MET A 146 3.46 1.32 -1.33
C MET A 146 1.94 1.36 -1.31
N GLN A 147 1.33 0.39 -1.97
CA GLN A 147 -0.09 0.10 -1.75
C GLN A 147 -0.27 -0.56 -0.39
N THR A 148 -1.32 -0.13 0.32
CA THR A 148 -1.66 -0.66 1.64
C THR A 148 -3.11 -1.15 1.66
N ASN A 149 -3.36 -2.23 2.39
CA ASN A 149 -4.69 -2.76 2.61
C ASN A 149 -5.42 -1.97 3.72
N ALA A 150 -6.59 -2.47 4.15
CA ALA A 150 -7.41 -1.83 5.18
C ALA A 150 -6.71 -1.70 6.54
N ASN A 151 -5.75 -2.56 6.88
CA ASN A 151 -5.00 -2.46 8.14
C ASN A 151 -3.91 -1.39 8.07
N GLY A 152 -3.36 -1.12 6.89
CA GLY A 152 -2.21 -0.21 6.74
C GLY A 152 -2.58 1.27 6.82
N PRO A 153 -1.55 2.14 6.91
CA PRO A 153 -1.73 3.59 6.77
C PRO A 153 -2.13 3.96 5.33
N MET A 154 -2.74 5.14 5.15
CA MET A 154 -3.07 5.68 3.83
C MET A 154 -1.85 5.78 2.93
N SER A 155 -0.70 6.13 3.51
CA SER A 155 0.55 6.24 2.78
C SER A 155 1.73 5.77 3.64
N ILE A 156 2.59 4.98 3.02
CA ILE A 156 3.90 4.62 3.56
C ILE A 156 4.86 4.40 2.40
N SER A 157 6.01 5.07 2.43
CA SER A 157 7.04 4.89 1.41
C SER A 157 7.91 3.66 1.68
N PHE A 158 8.55 3.13 0.64
CA PHE A 158 9.52 2.04 0.79
C PHE A 158 10.66 2.40 1.76
N LEU A 159 11.10 3.66 1.74
CA LEU A 159 12.13 4.15 2.64
C LEU A 159 11.65 4.17 4.09
N GLN A 160 10.41 4.60 4.34
CA GLN A 160 9.82 4.54 5.68
C GLN A 160 9.73 3.10 6.16
N ALA A 161 9.20 2.18 5.35
CA ALA A 161 9.08 0.76 5.68
C ALA A 161 10.44 0.09 5.98
N LEU A 162 11.46 0.33 5.15
CA LEU A 162 12.84 -0.16 5.38
C LEU A 162 13.45 0.34 6.68
N ASN A 163 13.08 1.55 7.11
CA ASN A 163 13.58 2.15 8.33
C ASN A 163 12.79 1.73 9.57
N VAL A 164 11.47 1.50 9.49
CA VAL A 164 10.69 1.05 10.66
C VAL A 164 10.82 -0.45 10.90
N LYS A 165 11.01 -1.23 9.83
CA LYS A 165 11.19 -2.69 9.86
C LYS A 165 10.08 -3.43 10.60
N GLU A 166 8.84 -2.98 10.45
CA GLU A 166 7.67 -3.64 11.01
C GLU A 166 7.22 -4.86 10.20
N TYR A 167 7.74 -5.02 8.98
CA TYR A 167 7.55 -6.21 8.16
C TYR A 167 8.21 -7.45 8.79
N THR A 168 7.68 -8.64 8.50
CA THR A 168 8.24 -9.91 8.98
C THR A 168 9.55 -10.21 8.25
N PHE A 169 10.63 -10.45 9.00
CA PHE A 169 11.92 -10.88 8.45
C PHE A 169 12.62 -11.89 9.36
N ASN A 170 13.51 -12.68 8.76
CA ASN A 170 14.37 -13.64 9.43
C ASN A 170 15.83 -13.24 9.28
N LEU A 171 16.62 -13.39 10.34
CA LEU A 171 18.06 -13.20 10.29
C LEU A 171 18.73 -14.50 9.82
N ILE A 172 19.40 -14.47 8.65
CA ILE A 172 19.98 -15.69 8.06
C ILE A 172 21.51 -15.70 8.05
N GLN A 173 22.16 -14.53 8.12
CA GLN A 173 23.62 -14.44 8.12
C GLN A 173 24.11 -13.21 8.89
N VAL A 174 25.20 -13.37 9.65
CA VAL A 174 25.93 -12.30 10.33
C VAL A 174 27.43 -12.52 10.17
N ASN A 175 28.17 -11.54 9.67
CA ASN A 175 29.63 -11.58 9.46
C ASN A 175 30.11 -12.86 8.73
N ASN A 176 29.37 -13.27 7.70
CA ASN A 176 29.60 -14.49 6.91
C ASN A 176 29.25 -15.82 7.60
N GLU A 177 28.77 -15.78 8.84
CA GLU A 177 28.24 -16.96 9.52
C GLU A 177 26.74 -17.09 9.29
N LYS A 178 26.31 -18.29 8.87
CA LYS A 178 24.90 -18.62 8.77
C LYS A 178 24.27 -18.70 10.16
N ILE A 179 23.09 -18.13 10.30
CA ILE A 179 22.27 -18.24 11.50
C ILE A 179 21.26 -19.36 11.25
N THR A 180 21.48 -20.50 11.91
CA THR A 180 20.59 -21.68 11.80
C THR A 180 19.80 -21.94 13.08
N ASP A 181 20.15 -21.24 14.17
CA ASP A 181 19.54 -21.40 15.48
C ASP A 181 18.70 -20.16 15.84
N LYS A 182 17.46 -20.40 16.28
CA LYS A 182 16.51 -19.34 16.64
C LYS A 182 16.98 -18.54 17.85
N SER A 183 17.56 -19.19 18.86
CA SER A 183 18.03 -18.51 20.08
C SER A 183 19.16 -17.53 19.78
N ARG A 184 20.08 -17.90 18.89
CA ARG A 184 21.15 -17.02 18.39
C ARG A 184 20.58 -15.85 17.60
N SER A 185 19.60 -16.09 16.72
CA SER A 185 18.89 -15.03 16.01
C SER A 185 18.24 -14.03 16.97
N ASP A 186 17.45 -14.54 17.93
CA ASP A 186 16.72 -13.74 18.91
C ASP A 186 17.69 -12.90 19.77
N PHE A 187 18.81 -13.47 20.20
CA PHE A 187 19.85 -12.75 20.94
C PHE A 187 20.45 -11.58 20.16
N ILE A 188 20.76 -11.78 18.87
CA ILE A 188 21.34 -10.74 18.01
C ILE A 188 20.30 -9.65 17.75
N LEU A 189 19.06 -10.02 17.45
CA LEU A 189 17.95 -9.09 17.25
C LEU A 189 17.69 -8.27 18.51
N GLN A 190 17.62 -8.91 19.68
CA GLN A 190 17.45 -8.21 20.95
C GLN A 190 18.61 -7.24 21.19
N SER A 191 19.84 -7.66 20.94
CA SER A 191 21.04 -6.83 21.12
C SER A 191 21.07 -5.61 20.20
N ALA A 192 20.54 -5.73 18.98
CA ALA A 192 20.52 -4.67 17.97
C ALA A 192 19.30 -3.74 18.11
N PHE A 193 18.11 -4.27 18.45
CA PHE A 193 16.86 -3.51 18.41
C PHE A 193 16.40 -3.02 19.78
N ALA A 194 16.48 -3.84 20.84
CA ALA A 194 15.83 -3.56 22.12
C ALA A 194 16.27 -2.22 22.72
N GLY A 195 15.41 -1.21 22.63
CA GLY A 195 15.66 0.16 23.10
C GLY A 195 16.72 0.96 22.34
N LYS A 196 17.42 0.37 21.37
CA LYS A 196 18.56 0.98 20.65
C LYS A 196 18.22 1.40 19.22
N TYR A 197 17.36 0.64 18.54
CA TYR A 197 16.87 1.00 17.21
C TYR A 197 15.58 1.79 17.36
N LYS A 198 15.68 3.11 17.15
CA LYS A 198 14.58 4.05 17.24
C LYS A 198 14.58 4.90 15.97
N PRO A 199 14.07 4.37 14.84
CA PRO A 199 13.96 5.14 13.61
C PRO A 199 13.06 6.35 13.87
N LYS A 200 13.51 7.54 13.49
CA LYS A 200 12.70 8.76 13.54
C LYS A 200 11.86 8.83 12.27
N VAL A 201 10.84 7.98 12.19
CA VAL A 201 9.92 7.90 11.05
C VAL A 201 8.53 8.13 11.58
N GLU A 202 7.87 9.15 11.04
CA GLU A 202 6.45 9.38 11.25
C GLU A 202 5.69 8.53 10.23
N ILE A 203 4.76 7.71 10.73
CA ILE A 203 3.84 6.94 9.91
C ILE A 203 2.52 7.68 9.92
N ASP A 204 1.95 7.87 8.73
CA ASP A 204 0.68 8.55 8.54
C ASP A 204 -0.46 7.76 9.20
N ALA A 205 -1.11 8.33 10.22
CA ALA A 205 -2.20 7.69 10.96
C ALA A 205 -3.58 7.86 10.27
N ARG A 206 -3.57 8.13 8.97
CA ARG A 206 -4.78 8.32 8.17
C ARG A 206 -5.14 7.08 7.36
N LYS A 207 -6.40 7.01 6.89
CA LYS A 207 -6.87 6.05 5.88
C LYS A 207 -7.60 6.76 4.78
N LEU A 208 -7.47 6.30 3.55
CA LEU A 208 -8.32 6.73 2.44
C LEU A 208 -9.48 5.76 2.33
N ILE A 209 -10.71 6.23 2.46
CA ILE A 209 -11.91 5.43 2.19
C ILE A 209 -12.61 5.90 0.94
N LEU A 210 -13.19 4.97 0.20
CA LEU A 210 -14.15 5.29 -0.85
C LEU A 210 -15.48 4.62 -0.54
N TYR A 211 -16.52 5.43 -0.53
CA TYR A 211 -17.89 4.97 -0.40
C TYR A 211 -18.75 5.47 -1.54
N LYS A 212 -19.82 4.74 -1.82
CA LYS A 212 -20.80 5.08 -2.83
C LYS A 212 -22.18 5.30 -2.24
N ILE A 213 -22.89 6.25 -2.81
CA ILE A 213 -24.29 6.53 -2.57
C ILE A 213 -25.02 6.20 -3.87
N VAL A 214 -25.97 5.28 -3.83
CA VAL A 214 -26.71 4.83 -5.01
C VAL A 214 -28.15 5.28 -4.90
N ASP A 215 -28.70 5.78 -6.00
CA ASP A 215 -30.13 6.07 -6.11
C ASP A 215 -30.92 4.76 -6.23
N ASP A 216 -31.70 4.46 -5.20
CA ASP A 216 -32.59 3.30 -5.10
C ASP A 216 -34.07 3.72 -5.04
N TYR A 217 -34.39 4.95 -5.47
CA TYR A 217 -35.76 5.45 -5.43
C TYR A 217 -36.72 4.61 -6.26
N GLN A 218 -37.80 4.17 -5.61
CA GLN A 218 -38.95 3.54 -6.27
C GLN A 218 -40.15 4.50 -6.28
N PRO A 219 -40.86 4.64 -7.42
CA PRO A 219 -42.07 5.45 -7.49
C PRO A 219 -43.08 5.06 -6.41
N GLY A 220 -43.63 6.06 -5.72
CA GLY A 220 -44.60 5.85 -4.62
C GLY A 220 -43.98 5.70 -3.23
N GLN A 221 -42.65 5.63 -3.11
CA GLN A 221 -41.97 5.70 -1.82
C GLN A 221 -41.61 7.14 -1.44
N LYS A 222 -41.44 7.40 -0.14
CA LYS A 222 -40.90 8.67 0.35
C LYS A 222 -39.43 8.75 -0.02
N GLN A 223 -39.01 9.86 -0.63
CA GLN A 223 -37.60 10.07 -0.97
C GLN A 223 -36.75 10.16 0.31
N SER A 224 -35.65 9.41 0.31
CA SER A 224 -34.64 9.44 1.38
C SER A 224 -33.71 10.66 1.21
N THR A 225 -32.91 10.98 2.24
CA THR A 225 -31.89 12.04 2.16
C THR A 225 -30.93 11.84 0.99
N LYS A 226 -30.48 10.60 0.75
CA LYS A 226 -29.58 10.28 -0.37
C LYS A 226 -30.25 10.48 -1.73
N THR A 227 -31.49 10.02 -1.90
CA THR A 227 -32.24 10.21 -3.15
C THR A 227 -32.43 11.69 -3.45
N LEU A 228 -32.82 12.47 -2.44
CA LEU A 228 -32.97 13.91 -2.56
C LEU A 228 -31.64 14.55 -2.95
N LEU A 229 -30.54 14.22 -2.27
CA LEU A 229 -29.21 14.72 -2.60
C LEU A 229 -28.85 14.47 -4.07
N LEU A 230 -28.96 13.23 -4.54
CA LEU A 230 -28.64 12.88 -5.93
C LEU A 230 -29.56 13.61 -6.93
N SER A 231 -30.85 13.76 -6.61
CA SER A 231 -31.80 14.51 -7.44
C SER A 231 -31.44 16.00 -7.54
N GLN A 232 -30.97 16.60 -6.43
CA GLN A 232 -30.59 18.00 -6.37
C GLN A 232 -29.32 18.30 -7.15
N ILE A 233 -28.32 17.43 -7.02
CA ILE A 233 -27.10 17.52 -7.83
C ILE A 233 -27.44 17.34 -9.31
N SER A 234 -28.31 16.39 -9.65
CA SER A 234 -28.76 16.18 -11.03
C SER A 234 -29.46 17.41 -11.60
N ARG A 235 -30.33 18.06 -10.81
CA ARG A 235 -31.02 19.29 -11.20
C ARG A 235 -30.05 20.43 -11.47
N TYR A 236 -29.10 20.65 -10.55
CA TYR A 236 -28.10 21.72 -10.69
C TYR A 236 -27.32 21.61 -12.01
N PHE A 237 -26.84 20.41 -12.35
CA PHE A 237 -26.11 20.19 -13.60
C PHE A 237 -26.99 20.23 -14.86
N LYS A 238 -28.30 19.98 -14.76
CA LYS A 238 -29.23 20.19 -15.88
C LYS A 238 -29.45 21.67 -16.18
N GLU A 239 -29.47 22.50 -15.14
CA GLU A 239 -29.69 23.95 -15.27
C GLU A 239 -28.47 24.64 -15.90
N ASP A 240 -27.26 24.13 -15.66
CA ASP A 240 -26.05 24.56 -16.36
C ASP A 240 -25.21 23.36 -16.88
N PRO A 241 -25.55 22.84 -18.08
CA PRO A 241 -24.83 21.73 -18.69
C PRO A 241 -23.36 22.01 -18.98
N ASN A 242 -22.95 23.29 -19.10
CA ASN A 242 -21.56 23.65 -19.36
C ASN A 242 -20.65 23.28 -18.19
N LEU A 243 -21.19 23.28 -16.96
CA LEU A 243 -20.45 22.84 -15.78
C LEU A 243 -20.13 21.34 -15.83
N ILE A 244 -21.00 20.53 -16.45
CA ILE A 244 -20.73 19.10 -16.65
C ILE A 244 -19.47 18.94 -17.51
N PHE A 245 -19.35 19.71 -18.59
CA PHE A 245 -18.20 19.67 -19.48
C PHE A 245 -16.93 20.27 -18.85
N SER A 246 -17.05 21.26 -17.96
CA SER A 246 -15.87 21.83 -17.27
C SER A 246 -15.28 20.92 -16.20
N TYR A 247 -16.07 19.99 -15.66
CA TYR A 247 -15.63 19.08 -14.60
C TYR A 247 -15.45 17.64 -15.04
N ALA A 248 -15.71 17.33 -16.31
CA ALA A 248 -15.59 15.99 -16.82
C ALA A 248 -15.01 15.98 -18.23
N ASP A 249 -13.69 15.86 -18.28
CA ASP A 249 -12.95 15.56 -19.50
C ASP A 249 -13.45 14.27 -20.19
N THR A 250 -14.18 13.41 -19.47
CA THR A 250 -14.65 12.09 -19.91
C THR A 250 -16.16 11.99 -20.13
N PHE A 251 -16.98 13.00 -19.79
CA PHE A 251 -18.41 12.95 -20.11
C PHE A 251 -18.60 13.17 -21.61
N ARG A 252 -18.47 12.09 -22.40
CA ARG A 252 -18.98 12.06 -23.78
C ARG A 252 -20.51 11.95 -23.74
N LEU A 253 -21.15 12.99 -23.22
CA LEU A 253 -22.61 13.09 -23.17
C LEU A 253 -23.08 13.51 -24.56
N ASN A 254 -23.80 12.61 -25.24
CA ASN A 254 -24.58 13.00 -26.40
C ASN A 254 -25.79 13.86 -25.95
N GLN A 255 -26.39 14.62 -26.85
CA GLN A 255 -27.52 15.51 -26.52
C GLN A 255 -28.72 14.77 -25.89
N VAL A 256 -28.88 13.47 -26.18
CA VAL A 256 -29.92 12.61 -25.59
C VAL A 256 -29.69 12.36 -24.10
N LEU A 257 -28.42 12.20 -23.67
CA LEU A 257 -28.05 12.05 -22.25
C LEU A 257 -28.18 13.36 -21.47
N LEU A 258 -28.02 14.53 -22.10
CA LEU A 258 -28.25 15.83 -21.44
C LEU A 258 -29.72 16.01 -21.05
N ASN A 259 -30.65 15.67 -21.95
CA ASN A 259 -32.09 15.79 -21.68
C ASN A 259 -32.56 14.85 -20.55
N ASN A 260 -31.92 13.69 -20.40
CA ASN A 260 -32.23 12.69 -19.37
C ASN A 260 -31.16 12.58 -18.28
N PHE A 261 -30.32 13.61 -18.10
CA PHE A 261 -29.20 13.55 -17.18
C PHE A 261 -29.68 13.20 -15.77
N LYS A 262 -29.13 12.14 -15.18
CA LYS A 262 -29.50 11.73 -13.83
C LYS A 262 -28.29 11.09 -13.19
N ILE A 263 -27.92 11.57 -12.02
CA ILE A 263 -26.87 10.97 -11.23
C ILE A 263 -27.48 9.74 -10.54
N ASN A 264 -27.01 8.57 -10.95
CA ASN A 264 -27.42 7.28 -10.38
C ASN A 264 -26.56 6.89 -9.19
N GLU A 265 -25.30 7.33 -9.17
CA GLU A 265 -24.35 7.00 -8.14
C GLU A 265 -23.39 8.17 -7.90
N LEU A 266 -23.06 8.37 -6.62
CA LEU A 266 -22.03 9.29 -6.16
C LEU A 266 -20.94 8.49 -5.48
N ILE A 267 -19.70 8.61 -5.94
CA ILE A 267 -18.54 8.06 -5.25
C ILE A 267 -17.84 9.20 -4.52
N VAL A 268 -17.61 9.02 -3.23
CA VAL A 268 -16.90 10.00 -2.40
C VAL A 268 -15.61 9.36 -1.89
N ALA A 269 -14.50 10.02 -2.16
CA ALA A 269 -13.21 9.70 -1.55
C ALA A 269 -13.02 10.58 -0.31
N GLU A 270 -12.69 9.96 0.82
CA GLU A 270 -12.59 10.63 2.10
C GLU A 270 -11.35 10.15 2.86
N ILE A 271 -10.65 11.09 3.49
CA ILE A 271 -9.56 10.81 4.40
C ILE A 271 -10.15 10.72 5.81
N LEU A 272 -9.87 9.59 6.46
CA LEU A 272 -10.11 9.39 7.87
C LEU A 272 -8.81 9.66 8.61
N ASP A 273 -8.78 10.67 9.48
CA ASP A 273 -7.67 10.92 10.38
C ASP A 273 -8.05 10.49 11.79
N HIS A 274 -7.34 9.48 12.29
CA HIS A 274 -7.48 9.05 13.66
C HIS A 274 -6.42 9.74 14.53
N ASN A 275 -6.71 10.99 14.92
CA ASN A 275 -6.01 11.58 16.04
C ASN A 275 -6.55 10.93 17.33
N ARG A 276 -5.72 10.73 18.36
CA ARG A 276 -5.99 9.86 19.53
C ARG A 276 -7.28 10.16 20.33
N GLN A 277 -7.99 11.24 20.02
CA GLN A 277 -9.21 11.69 20.70
C GLN A 277 -10.47 11.73 19.82
N TYR A 278 -10.34 11.87 18.50
CA TYR A 278 -11.49 12.03 17.59
C TYR A 278 -11.19 11.43 16.21
N LEU A 279 -12.22 10.85 15.58
CA LEU A 279 -12.18 10.49 14.17
C LEU A 279 -12.56 11.73 13.35
N ILE A 280 -11.61 12.25 12.58
CA ILE A 280 -11.86 13.37 11.66
C ILE A 280 -12.11 12.78 10.27
N ASN A 281 -13.23 13.18 9.68
CA ASN A 281 -13.64 12.78 8.35
C ASN A 281 -13.47 13.97 7.40
N GLU A 282 -12.59 13.84 6.41
CA GLU A 282 -12.31 14.89 5.44
C GLU A 282 -12.59 14.39 4.01
N PRO A 283 -13.77 14.68 3.43
CA PRO A 283 -14.02 14.36 2.04
C PRO A 283 -13.05 15.14 1.13
N VAL A 284 -12.42 14.44 0.19
CA VAL A 284 -11.34 14.97 -0.65
C VAL A 284 -11.82 15.18 -2.08
N SER A 285 -12.57 14.22 -2.62
CA SER A 285 -13.09 14.32 -3.98
C SER A 285 -14.38 13.55 -4.14
N ILE A 286 -15.10 13.90 -5.21
CA ILE A 286 -16.37 13.30 -5.59
C ILE A 286 -16.32 12.94 -7.07
N ILE A 287 -16.90 11.79 -7.41
CA ILE A 287 -17.12 11.34 -8.77
C ILE A 287 -18.62 11.09 -8.95
N PHE A 288 -19.17 11.64 -10.03
CA PHE A 288 -20.56 11.41 -10.41
C PHE A 288 -20.65 10.29 -11.44
N ASN A 289 -21.66 9.43 -11.30
CA ASN A 289 -22.03 8.45 -12.31
C ASN A 289 -23.43 8.75 -12.84
N SER A 290 -23.54 8.89 -14.16
CA SER A 290 -24.81 9.00 -14.87
C SER A 290 -24.89 7.93 -15.96
N GLY A 291 -25.82 6.98 -15.81
CA GLY A 291 -26.06 5.94 -16.82
C GLY A 291 -24.83 5.07 -17.15
N GLY A 292 -23.91 4.88 -16.20
CA GLY A 292 -22.67 4.12 -16.39
C GLY A 292 -21.46 4.96 -16.82
N TYR A 293 -21.65 6.26 -17.06
CA TYR A 293 -20.57 7.19 -17.37
C TYR A 293 -20.09 7.89 -16.10
N TYR A 294 -18.79 7.78 -15.83
CA TYR A 294 -18.12 8.40 -14.68
C TYR A 294 -17.48 9.73 -15.06
N SER A 295 -17.67 10.73 -14.21
CA SER A 295 -16.98 12.02 -14.30
C SER A 295 -15.49 11.89 -13.95
N SER A 296 -14.71 12.91 -14.30
CA SER A 296 -13.42 13.12 -13.62
C SER A 296 -13.66 13.42 -12.13
N PRO A 297 -12.71 13.10 -11.23
CA PRO A 297 -12.82 13.46 -9.83
C PRO A 297 -12.85 14.98 -9.64
N ILE A 298 -13.87 15.49 -8.96
CA ILE A 298 -13.99 16.89 -8.57
C ILE A 298 -13.50 17.04 -7.14
N SER A 299 -12.61 18.00 -6.87
CA SER A 299 -12.16 18.24 -5.51
C SER A 299 -13.32 18.70 -4.63
N PHE A 300 -13.33 18.26 -3.37
CA PHE A 300 -14.40 18.59 -2.45
C PHE A 300 -14.46 20.10 -2.15
N GLU A 301 -13.32 20.80 -2.24
CA GLU A 301 -13.25 22.27 -2.15
C GLU A 301 -13.97 22.99 -3.29
N ILE A 302 -13.99 22.42 -4.49
CA ILE A 302 -14.81 22.93 -5.59
C ILE A 302 -16.28 22.60 -5.34
N PHE A 303 -16.58 21.36 -4.96
CA PHE A 303 -17.95 20.93 -4.70
C PHE A 303 -18.65 21.76 -3.62
N LYS A 304 -17.95 22.11 -2.53
CA LYS A 304 -18.46 22.98 -1.45
C LYS A 304 -18.95 24.35 -1.94
N LYS A 305 -18.42 24.85 -3.05
CA LYS A 305 -18.78 26.16 -3.62
C LYS A 305 -20.02 26.10 -4.52
N LEU A 306 -20.49 24.88 -4.85
CA LEU A 306 -21.70 24.72 -5.64
C LEU A 306 -22.92 24.99 -4.73
N PRO A 307 -23.85 25.87 -5.14
CA PRO A 307 -25.02 26.24 -4.34
C PRO A 307 -26.11 25.16 -4.38
N ILE A 308 -25.75 23.92 -4.02
CA ILE A 308 -26.64 22.77 -4.03
C ILE A 308 -27.16 22.55 -2.61
N THR A 309 -28.48 22.72 -2.45
CA THR A 309 -29.14 22.55 -1.16
C THR A 309 -30.19 21.44 -1.20
N VAL A 310 -30.33 20.73 -0.09
CA VAL A 310 -31.36 19.71 0.14
C VAL A 310 -32.07 20.06 1.43
N ASN A 311 -33.37 20.40 1.36
CA ASN A 311 -34.15 20.81 2.52
C ASN A 311 -33.45 21.91 3.34
N LEU A 312 -32.99 22.97 2.66
CA LEU A 312 -32.26 24.12 3.23
C LEU A 312 -30.89 23.81 3.86
N ARG A 313 -30.38 22.58 3.71
CA ARG A 313 -29.02 22.20 4.13
C ARG A 313 -28.10 22.08 2.94
N ASP A 314 -26.85 22.50 3.10
CA ASP A 314 -25.85 22.39 2.05
C ASP A 314 -25.51 20.93 1.76
N ALA A 315 -25.42 20.57 0.48
CA ALA A 315 -25.05 19.22 0.06
C ALA A 315 -23.70 18.78 0.65
N SER A 316 -22.77 19.72 0.82
CA SER A 316 -21.47 19.46 1.42
C SER A 316 -21.54 19.11 2.92
N GLU A 317 -22.47 19.71 3.66
CA GLU A 317 -22.70 19.39 5.08
C GLU A 317 -23.32 18.00 5.22
N ILE A 318 -24.31 17.70 4.38
CA ILE A 318 -24.96 16.38 4.36
C ILE A 318 -23.92 15.26 4.15
N LEU A 319 -23.00 15.45 3.19
CA LEU A 319 -21.93 14.48 2.93
C LEU A 319 -20.93 14.33 4.09
N LYS A 320 -20.66 15.40 4.84
CA LYS A 320 -19.79 15.33 6.04
C LYS A 320 -20.48 14.60 7.19
N GLU A 321 -21.75 14.94 7.45
CA GLU A 321 -22.56 14.32 8.51
C GLU A 321 -22.87 12.85 8.25
N LYS A 322 -22.93 12.45 6.96
CA LYS A 322 -23.32 11.11 6.52
C LYS A 322 -24.65 10.66 7.11
N SER A 323 -25.66 11.55 7.10
CA SER A 323 -27.02 11.29 7.58
C SER A 323 -27.86 10.45 6.60
N PHE A 324 -27.23 9.50 5.92
CA PHE A 324 -27.79 8.62 4.89
C PHE A 324 -27.02 7.30 4.82
N ASP A 325 -27.64 6.28 4.25
CA ASP A 325 -26.97 5.00 4.00
C ASP A 325 -26.02 5.08 2.80
N PHE A 326 -24.86 4.44 2.93
CA PHE A 326 -23.85 4.34 1.88
C PHE A 326 -23.16 2.98 1.94
N THR A 327 -22.51 2.60 0.83
CA THR A 327 -21.71 1.38 0.76
C THR A 327 -20.23 1.75 0.68
N LEU A 328 -19.47 1.39 1.71
CA LEU A 328 -18.01 1.41 1.67
C LEU A 328 -17.52 0.29 0.76
N PHE A 329 -16.73 0.61 -0.25
CA PHE A 329 -16.25 -0.37 -1.23
C PHE A 329 -14.73 -0.37 -1.38
N ARG A 330 -14.02 0.57 -0.74
CA ARG A 330 -12.56 0.55 -0.72
C ARG A 330 -12.00 1.20 0.55
N ILE A 331 -10.94 0.62 1.09
CA ILE A 331 -10.06 1.24 2.10
C ILE A 331 -8.63 1.13 1.57
N ASN A 332 -7.95 2.27 1.43
CA ASN A 332 -6.66 2.39 0.77
C ASN A 332 -6.70 1.71 -0.61
N SER A 333 -5.90 0.66 -0.84
CA SER A 333 -5.93 -0.15 -2.06
C SER A 333 -6.83 -1.38 -1.99
N GLN A 334 -7.34 -1.74 -0.79
CA GLN A 334 -8.14 -2.94 -0.61
C GLN A 334 -9.60 -2.69 -1.02
N GLU A 335 -10.08 -3.47 -1.98
CA GLU A 335 -11.50 -3.56 -2.31
C GLU A 335 -12.27 -4.25 -1.19
N ILE A 336 -13.43 -3.69 -0.86
CA ILE A 336 -14.32 -4.20 0.18
C ILE A 336 -15.58 -4.70 -0.50
N LYS A 337 -15.95 -5.96 -0.22
CA LYS A 337 -17.16 -6.53 -0.78
C LYS A 337 -18.40 -5.84 -0.20
N PRO A 338 -19.49 -5.67 -0.97
CA PRO A 338 -20.69 -4.98 -0.48
C PRO A 338 -21.24 -5.55 0.83
N GLU A 339 -21.23 -6.87 0.99
CA GLU A 339 -21.67 -7.57 2.19
C GLU A 339 -20.77 -7.34 3.42
N GLU A 340 -19.56 -6.82 3.22
CA GLU A 340 -18.60 -6.49 4.29
C GLU A 340 -18.62 -5.00 4.67
N SER A 341 -19.31 -4.16 3.90
CA SER A 341 -19.32 -2.71 4.06
C SER A 341 -19.69 -2.28 5.49
N SER A 342 -20.79 -2.79 6.04
CA SER A 342 -21.26 -2.43 7.39
C SER A 342 -20.27 -2.82 8.49
N PHE A 343 -19.61 -3.97 8.35
CA PHE A 343 -18.60 -4.45 9.28
C PHE A 343 -17.38 -3.53 9.29
N TYR A 344 -16.87 -3.17 8.11
CA TYR A 344 -15.73 -2.27 8.01
C TYR A 344 -16.06 -0.85 8.50
N ILE A 345 -17.25 -0.32 8.19
CA ILE A 345 -17.73 0.97 8.74
C ILE A 345 -17.74 0.92 10.28
N SER A 346 -18.18 -0.19 10.86
CA SER A 346 -18.21 -0.35 12.32
C SER A 346 -16.81 -0.48 12.91
N ALA A 347 -15.92 -1.24 12.27
CA ALA A 347 -14.53 -1.41 12.70
C ALA A 347 -13.74 -0.10 12.64
N LEU A 348 -13.98 0.76 11.64
CA LEU A 348 -13.35 2.07 11.48
C LEU A 348 -13.65 3.05 12.62
N LYS A 349 -14.73 2.82 13.37
CA LYS A 349 -15.10 3.63 14.56
C LYS A 349 -14.35 3.20 15.83
N THR A 350 -13.53 2.16 15.76
CA THR A 350 -12.79 1.61 16.90
C THR A 350 -11.34 2.10 16.94
N PHE A 351 -10.69 1.99 18.11
CA PHE A 351 -9.29 2.37 18.28
C PHE A 351 -8.26 1.41 17.63
N HIS A 352 -8.69 0.25 17.12
CA HIS A 352 -7.81 -0.77 16.53
C HIS A 352 -7.68 -0.60 15.00
N TRP A 353 -7.26 0.60 14.59
CA TRP A 353 -7.20 1.02 13.19
C TRP A 353 -6.23 0.19 12.32
N ASN A 354 -5.28 -0.52 12.91
CA ASN A 354 -4.33 -1.40 12.22
C ASN A 354 -4.71 -2.89 12.24
N GLU A 355 -5.91 -3.22 12.73
CA GLU A 355 -6.41 -4.59 12.82
C GLU A 355 -7.86 -4.71 12.29
N LEU A 356 -8.26 -3.82 11.38
CA LEU A 356 -9.63 -3.75 10.84
C LEU A 356 -10.08 -5.09 10.27
N THR A 357 -9.27 -5.72 9.44
CA THR A 357 -9.61 -7.00 8.81
C THR A 357 -9.84 -8.10 9.86
N THR A 358 -9.00 -8.16 10.89
CA THR A 358 -9.17 -9.07 12.02
C THR A 358 -10.46 -8.80 12.79
N LEU A 359 -10.82 -7.54 13.01
CA LEU A 359 -12.07 -7.16 13.66
C LEU A 359 -13.29 -7.59 12.85
N VAL A 360 -13.27 -7.36 11.52
CA VAL A 360 -14.35 -7.75 10.62
C VAL A 360 -14.57 -9.27 10.64
N TYR A 361 -13.50 -10.07 10.61
CA TYR A 361 -13.62 -11.53 10.76
C TYR A 361 -14.32 -11.93 12.07
N LYS A 362 -13.92 -11.32 13.19
CA LYS A 362 -14.55 -11.59 14.50
C LYS A 362 -16.02 -11.17 14.55
N MET A 363 -16.37 -10.03 13.94
CA MET A 363 -17.76 -9.57 13.89
C MET A 363 -18.64 -10.52 13.08
N LYS A 364 -18.12 -11.02 11.95
CA LYS A 364 -18.80 -12.03 11.12
C LYS A 364 -19.06 -13.33 11.87
N GLU A 365 -18.06 -13.85 12.60
CA GLU A 365 -18.21 -15.06 13.42
C GLU A 365 -19.27 -14.90 14.51
N GLN A 366 -19.45 -13.68 15.02
CA GLN A 366 -20.43 -13.36 16.06
C GLN A 366 -21.84 -13.07 15.52
N GLY A 367 -22.05 -13.08 14.20
CA GLY A 367 -23.35 -12.76 13.58
C GLY A 367 -23.83 -11.34 13.88
N LYS A 368 -22.90 -10.40 14.11
CA LYS A 368 -23.18 -9.01 14.49
C LYS A 368 -23.27 -8.06 13.31
#